data_AF-A0A0D6MGF8-F1
#
_entry.id   AF-A0A0D6MGF8-F1
#
_cell.length_a   1.000
_cell.length_b   1.000
_cell.length_c   1.000
_cell.angle_alpha   90.00
_cell.angle_beta   90.00
_cell.angle_gamma   90.00
#
_symmetry.space_group_name_H-M   'P 1'
#
loop_
_entity.id
_entity.type
_entity.pdbx_description
1 polymer ?
#
loop_
_entity_poly.entity_id
_entity_poly.type
_entity_poly.pdbx_seq_one_letter_code
_entity_poly.pdbx_strand_id
1 'polypeptide(L)'
;MTTISSRFSARLTETIETTLVGLVLFYAALKFHHVHVGAGFPPHATPGAGIFGWTDQQRYLRAALAWAHGDLRLSEHWYLPGYVLLAAPFIYVTPSDPFLIPDLVSLLLTGWFTARLAVRLFPDLPYASLLGALAFTVTSVRSSDALLSWVEPWTSTPLAPLLLALMLATLRLGDRVTPGRAALCGALWGLVVMVRPTEALTAGLPAVLVCAAITLSAPVSVSARARVATAGIGAALAVLAIVVVIHLAIFGFAPSEYMRQSFGTGFEWRALGIKWVVLVLGTDTFHSAAGTGLAWRFWWILPGFAGILASLLATRAALRHLLVGGAVMLHWAMYLCYRDLHVEGVWRYHNYHYFKWTFPILGLYAVALVWMACRRHTDRHAFGAMAVVALSACWHLEVSTLPLAEQTAHVIAPHRIDVLSGLRHPDRALLIATDAPPAASDDFMPIFMGPHHLEQGGRVWAYNGDFKAWPVPGGMAIASLRPLPRGTAHLTLAPEAAIAPDRCLVLVRMRVVFGPQAREQPLSSLCHATP
;
A
#
# COMPACT_ATOMS: atom_id res chain seq x y z
N MET A 1 52.49 -4.67 11.40
CA MET A 1 51.79 -5.88 10.91
C MET A 1 50.30 -5.91 11.25
N THR A 2 49.88 -5.51 12.46
CA THR A 2 48.46 -5.50 12.89
C THR A 2 47.52 -4.62 12.05
N THR A 3 47.98 -3.47 11.56
CA THR A 3 47.17 -2.54 10.73
C THR A 3 46.97 -2.98 9.28
N ILE A 4 47.89 -3.78 8.73
CA ILE A 4 47.78 -4.32 7.37
C ILE A 4 46.79 -5.49 7.37
N SER A 5 46.86 -6.35 8.39
CA SER A 5 45.93 -7.48 8.57
C SER A 5 44.48 -7.02 8.74
N SER A 6 44.22 -5.97 9.54
CA SER A 6 42.85 -5.48 9.76
C SER A 6 42.22 -4.84 8.52
N ARG A 7 43.00 -4.08 7.73
CA ARG A 7 42.52 -3.49 6.46
C ARG A 7 42.26 -4.55 5.39
N PHE A 8 43.09 -5.58 5.32
CA PHE A 8 42.91 -6.69 4.40
C PHE A 8 41.63 -7.48 4.74
N SER A 9 41.44 -7.82 6.02
CA SER A 9 40.23 -8.50 6.49
C SER A 9 38.96 -7.70 6.21
N ALA A 10 38.95 -6.39 6.47
CA ALA A 10 37.80 -5.54 6.21
C ALA A 10 37.41 -5.49 4.71
N ARG A 11 38.40 -5.33 3.82
CA ARG A 11 38.16 -5.33 2.36
C ARG A 11 37.67 -6.68 1.85
N LEU A 12 38.23 -7.77 2.38
CA LEU A 12 37.80 -9.11 2.01
C LEU A 12 36.33 -9.34 2.42
N THR A 13 35.96 -8.99 3.65
CA THR A 13 34.58 -9.06 4.13
C THR A 13 33.63 -8.22 3.27
N GLU A 14 33.99 -6.98 2.94
CA GLU A 14 33.18 -6.11 2.07
C GLU A 14 33.00 -6.71 0.66
N THR A 15 34.06 -7.32 0.12
CA THR A 15 34.02 -7.97 -1.20
C THR A 15 33.10 -9.19 -1.19
N ILE A 16 33.22 -10.04 -0.16
CA ILE A 16 32.37 -11.23 0.03
C ILE A 16 30.92 -10.80 0.18
N GLU A 17 30.64 -9.82 1.05
CA GLU A 17 29.28 -9.33 1.29
C GLU A 17 28.66 -8.74 0.01
N THR A 18 29.42 -7.93 -0.73
CA THR A 18 28.97 -7.38 -2.02
C THR A 18 28.67 -8.48 -3.04
N THR A 19 29.51 -9.51 -3.11
CA THR A 19 29.31 -10.66 -4.00
C THR A 19 28.04 -11.42 -3.63
N LEU A 20 27.82 -11.68 -2.33
CA LEU A 20 26.63 -12.37 -1.84
C LEU A 20 25.36 -11.56 -2.09
N VAL A 21 25.39 -10.24 -1.90
CA VAL A 21 24.27 -9.36 -2.28
C VAL A 21 23.99 -9.47 -3.78
N GLY A 22 25.03 -9.48 -4.63
CA GLY A 22 24.88 -9.68 -6.06
C GLY A 22 24.20 -11.00 -6.42
N LEU A 23 24.59 -12.10 -5.79
CA LEU A 23 23.97 -13.42 -5.97
C LEU A 23 22.51 -13.45 -5.53
N VAL A 24 22.18 -12.80 -4.42
CA VAL A 24 20.80 -12.67 -3.93
C VAL A 24 19.93 -11.90 -4.92
N LEU A 25 20.44 -10.80 -5.49
CA LEU A 25 19.72 -10.02 -6.50
C LEU A 25 19.59 -10.79 -7.83
N PHE A 26 20.60 -11.57 -8.21
CA PHE A 26 20.51 -12.46 -9.36
C PHE A 26 19.43 -13.53 -9.17
N TYR A 27 19.35 -14.15 -8.00
CA TYR A 27 18.25 -15.07 -7.66
C TYR A 27 16.88 -14.38 -7.75
N ALA A 28 16.75 -13.14 -7.28
CA ALA A 28 15.52 -12.37 -7.40
C ALA A 28 15.11 -12.15 -8.87
N ALA A 29 16.06 -11.84 -9.75
CA ALA A 29 15.81 -11.71 -11.19
C ALA A 29 15.32 -13.02 -11.82
N LEU A 30 15.96 -14.16 -11.49
CA LEU A 30 15.55 -15.48 -11.98
C LEU A 30 14.13 -15.83 -11.52
N LYS A 31 13.82 -15.61 -10.24
CA LYS A 31 12.50 -15.91 -9.70
C LYS A 31 11.43 -14.98 -10.28
N PHE A 32 11.73 -13.70 -10.45
CA PHE A 32 10.86 -12.74 -11.14
C PHE A 32 10.54 -13.22 -12.55
N HIS A 33 11.56 -13.57 -13.34
CA HIS A 33 11.36 -14.07 -14.69
C HIS A 33 10.50 -15.35 -14.71
N HIS A 34 10.73 -16.28 -13.79
CA HIS A 34 9.92 -17.49 -13.67
C HIS A 34 8.44 -17.20 -13.38
N VAL A 35 8.13 -16.27 -12.47
CA VAL A 35 6.74 -15.86 -12.20
C VAL A 35 6.15 -15.09 -13.38
N HIS A 36 6.94 -14.23 -14.02
CA HIS A 36 6.54 -13.48 -15.21
C HIS A 36 6.10 -14.39 -16.36
N VAL A 37 6.89 -15.43 -16.67
CA VAL A 37 6.52 -16.43 -17.69
C VAL A 37 5.21 -17.15 -17.33
N GLY A 38 4.96 -17.39 -16.05
CA GLY A 38 3.71 -18.01 -15.56
C GLY A 38 2.49 -17.09 -15.53
N ALA A 39 2.66 -15.77 -15.67
CA ALA A 39 1.58 -14.79 -15.52
C ALA A 39 0.67 -14.67 -16.76
N GLY A 40 0.99 -15.37 -17.86
CA GLY A 40 0.10 -15.46 -19.02
C GLY A 40 -0.04 -14.17 -19.83
N PHE A 41 1.05 -13.41 -19.98
CA PHE A 41 1.08 -12.23 -20.85
C PHE A 41 0.73 -12.60 -22.30
N PRO A 42 -0.08 -11.78 -23.01
CA PRO A 42 -0.38 -12.03 -24.41
C PRO A 42 0.90 -11.89 -25.26
N PRO A 43 0.98 -12.54 -26.45
CA PRO A 43 2.13 -12.39 -27.35
C PRO A 43 2.42 -10.93 -27.72
N HIS A 44 1.36 -10.11 -27.80
CA HIS A 44 1.43 -8.67 -27.97
C HIS A 44 0.52 -7.99 -26.96
N ALA A 45 1.08 -7.03 -26.22
CA ALA A 45 0.36 -6.23 -25.26
C ALA A 45 -0.77 -5.48 -25.97
N THR A 46 -2.01 -5.88 -25.67
CA THR A 46 -3.22 -5.29 -26.25
C THR A 46 -4.13 -4.84 -25.11
N PRO A 47 -4.59 -3.57 -25.09
CA PRO A 47 -5.54 -3.12 -24.09
C PRO A 47 -6.78 -4.01 -24.06
N GLY A 48 -7.12 -4.59 -22.90
CA GLY A 48 -8.26 -5.49 -22.74
C GLY A 48 -7.92 -6.99 -22.73
N ALA A 49 -6.67 -7.38 -23.02
CA ALA A 49 -6.26 -8.79 -23.11
C ALA A 49 -5.34 -9.22 -21.95
N GLY A 50 -5.55 -10.44 -21.43
CA GLY A 50 -4.75 -11.00 -20.34
C GLY A 50 -4.74 -10.09 -19.12
N ILE A 51 -3.56 -9.87 -18.54
CA ILE A 51 -3.36 -8.91 -17.43
C ILE A 51 -3.75 -7.47 -17.79
N PHE A 52 -3.66 -7.08 -19.07
CA PHE A 52 -4.10 -5.77 -19.56
C PHE A 52 -5.62 -5.69 -19.75
N GLY A 53 -6.37 -6.73 -19.37
CA GLY A 53 -7.82 -6.71 -19.20
C GLY A 53 -8.28 -5.98 -17.95
N TRP A 54 -7.38 -5.80 -16.97
CA TRP A 54 -7.67 -5.05 -15.75
C TRP A 54 -7.62 -3.55 -16.01
N THR A 55 -8.53 -2.80 -15.39
CA THR A 55 -8.74 -1.36 -15.65
C THR A 55 -7.45 -0.54 -15.55
N ASP A 56 -6.65 -0.75 -14.51
CA ASP A 56 -5.43 0.03 -14.25
C ASP A 56 -4.33 -0.33 -15.25
N GLN A 57 -4.07 -1.63 -15.44
CA GLN A 57 -3.06 -2.14 -16.38
C GLN A 57 -3.39 -1.75 -17.83
N GLN A 58 -4.67 -1.80 -18.21
CA GLN A 58 -5.14 -1.34 -19.51
C GLN A 58 -4.81 0.14 -19.74
N ARG A 59 -5.08 0.98 -18.73
CA ARG A 59 -4.81 2.42 -18.77
C ARG A 59 -3.31 2.72 -18.82
N TYR A 60 -2.48 1.96 -18.09
CA TYR A 60 -1.03 2.08 -18.18
C TYR A 60 -0.52 1.74 -19.57
N LEU A 61 -0.96 0.62 -20.14
CA LEU A 61 -0.55 0.18 -21.48
C LEU A 61 -0.98 1.19 -22.56
N ARG A 62 -2.23 1.67 -22.51
CA ARG A 62 -2.74 2.68 -23.45
C ARG A 62 -1.89 3.95 -23.43
N ALA A 63 -1.60 4.47 -22.24
CA ALA A 63 -0.76 5.66 -22.10
C ALA A 63 0.68 5.41 -22.57
N ALA A 64 1.26 4.25 -22.28
CA ALA A 64 2.62 3.89 -22.74
C ALA A 64 2.68 3.80 -24.28
N LEU A 65 1.68 3.19 -24.92
CA LEU A 65 1.54 3.16 -26.38
C LEU A 65 1.42 4.59 -26.95
N ALA A 66 0.59 5.44 -26.34
CA ALA A 66 0.42 6.82 -26.79
C ALA A 66 1.74 7.62 -26.68
N TRP A 67 2.46 7.49 -25.57
CA TRP A 67 3.79 8.08 -25.41
C TRP A 67 4.80 7.59 -26.45
N ALA A 68 4.80 6.30 -26.76
CA ALA A 68 5.69 5.72 -27.77
C ALA A 68 5.43 6.25 -29.19
N HIS A 69 4.23 6.79 -29.45
CA HIS A 69 3.83 7.41 -30.72
C HIS A 69 3.76 8.95 -30.65
N GLY A 70 4.12 9.58 -29.52
CA GLY A 70 3.99 11.02 -29.33
C GLY A 70 2.55 11.54 -29.29
N ASP A 71 1.58 10.68 -28.99
CA ASP A 71 0.16 11.02 -28.90
C ASP A 71 -0.18 11.58 -27.52
N LEU A 72 -0.61 12.84 -27.47
CA LEU A 72 -0.98 13.57 -26.25
C LEU A 72 -2.49 13.74 -26.08
N ARG A 73 -3.32 13.01 -26.85
CA ARG A 73 -4.78 13.08 -26.72
C ARG A 73 -5.25 12.69 -25.32
N LEU A 74 -6.17 13.47 -24.76
CA LEU A 74 -6.76 13.27 -23.43
C LEU A 74 -7.29 11.85 -23.18
N SER A 75 -7.85 11.19 -24.21
CA SER A 75 -8.43 9.84 -24.11
C SER A 75 -7.39 8.75 -23.81
N GLU A 76 -6.12 9.02 -24.07
CA GLU A 76 -5.04 8.05 -23.93
C GLU A 76 -4.36 8.11 -22.57
N HIS A 77 -4.51 9.22 -21.85
CA HIS A 77 -3.76 9.51 -20.63
C HIS A 77 -4.68 9.61 -19.43
N TRP A 78 -4.45 8.73 -18.46
CA TRP A 78 -5.25 8.68 -17.23
C TRP A 78 -4.44 9.06 -15.99
N TYR A 79 -3.29 8.41 -15.80
CA TYR A 79 -2.39 8.61 -14.67
C TYR A 79 -1.30 9.64 -15.00
N LEU A 80 -0.52 10.00 -13.98
CA LEU A 80 0.69 10.79 -14.16
C LEU A 80 1.74 10.02 -14.97
N PRO A 81 2.59 10.74 -15.73
CA PRO A 81 3.39 10.15 -16.79
C PRO A 81 4.56 9.31 -16.29
N GLY A 82 4.95 9.41 -15.00
CA GLY A 82 6.19 8.85 -14.47
C GLY A 82 6.41 7.38 -14.80
N TYR A 83 5.41 6.53 -14.56
CA TYR A 83 5.56 5.08 -14.80
C TYR A 83 5.46 4.72 -16.29
N VAL A 84 4.49 5.29 -17.00
CA VAL A 84 4.23 4.96 -18.42
C VAL A 84 5.33 5.45 -19.35
N LEU A 85 6.02 6.55 -19.00
CA LEU A 85 7.23 7.00 -19.71
C LEU A 85 8.40 6.02 -19.58
N LEU A 86 8.51 5.30 -18.46
CA LEU A 86 9.54 4.26 -18.33
C LEU A 86 9.26 3.07 -19.25
N ALA A 87 7.99 2.76 -19.50
CA ALA A 87 7.58 1.64 -20.35
C ALA A 87 7.56 1.97 -21.85
N ALA A 88 7.36 3.23 -22.24
CA ALA A 88 7.20 3.64 -23.63
C ALA A 88 8.33 3.16 -24.58
N PRO A 89 9.64 3.23 -24.22
CA PRO A 89 10.70 2.70 -25.08
C PRO A 89 10.61 1.19 -25.31
N PHE A 90 10.04 0.44 -24.37
CA PHE A 90 9.98 -1.01 -24.38
C PHE A 90 8.77 -1.58 -25.12
N ILE A 91 7.86 -0.73 -25.59
CA ILE A 91 6.80 -1.11 -26.54
C ILE A 91 7.38 -1.84 -27.76
N TYR A 92 8.57 -1.42 -28.20
CA TYR A 92 9.27 -1.98 -29.35
C TYR A 92 10.26 -3.11 -29.00
N VAL A 93 10.64 -3.24 -27.72
CA VAL A 93 11.69 -4.19 -27.28
C VAL A 93 11.08 -5.44 -26.65
N THR A 94 10.07 -5.27 -25.80
CA THR A 94 9.34 -6.34 -25.13
C THR A 94 7.84 -6.21 -25.45
N PRO A 95 7.42 -6.44 -26.70
CA PRO A 95 6.08 -6.10 -27.17
C PRO A 95 4.95 -6.89 -26.49
N SER A 96 5.24 -8.02 -25.86
CA SER A 96 4.29 -8.77 -25.02
C SER A 96 4.02 -8.09 -23.67
N ASP A 97 5.04 -7.40 -23.13
CA ASP A 97 5.00 -6.69 -21.86
C ASP A 97 6.02 -5.54 -21.82
N PRO A 98 5.60 -4.31 -22.12
CA PRO A 98 6.46 -3.12 -22.06
C PRO A 98 6.93 -2.75 -20.64
N PHE A 99 6.32 -3.34 -19.60
CA PHE A 99 6.63 -3.05 -18.20
C PHE A 99 7.66 -4.01 -17.61
N LEU A 100 7.96 -5.13 -18.29
CA LEU A 100 8.93 -6.14 -17.88
C LEU A 100 10.26 -5.55 -17.39
N ILE A 101 10.90 -4.72 -18.21
CA ILE A 101 12.22 -4.15 -17.89
C ILE A 101 12.12 -3.09 -16.77
N PRO A 102 11.21 -2.09 -16.84
CA PRO A 102 10.99 -1.15 -15.73
C PRO A 102 10.73 -1.84 -14.38
N ASP A 103 9.93 -2.90 -14.37
CA ASP A 103 9.52 -3.58 -13.15
C ASP A 103 10.64 -4.44 -12.57
N LEU A 104 11.37 -5.18 -13.42
CA LEU A 104 12.55 -5.93 -13.00
C LEU A 104 13.63 -4.99 -12.43
N VAL A 105 13.93 -3.89 -13.12
CA VAL A 105 14.91 -2.91 -12.64
C VAL A 105 14.47 -2.33 -11.30
N SER A 106 13.17 -2.03 -11.15
CA SER A 106 12.63 -1.51 -9.90
C SER A 106 12.77 -2.50 -8.74
N LEU A 107 12.46 -3.78 -8.97
CA LEU A 107 12.65 -4.86 -8.00
C LEU A 107 14.12 -4.95 -7.54
N LEU A 108 15.05 -4.98 -8.50
CA LEU A 108 16.49 -5.12 -8.20
C LEU A 108 17.04 -3.88 -7.47
N LEU A 109 16.63 -2.68 -7.89
CA LEU A 109 17.00 -1.45 -7.20
C LEU A 109 16.42 -1.40 -5.78
N THR A 110 15.18 -1.86 -5.57
CA THR A 110 14.62 -1.97 -4.22
C THR A 110 15.48 -2.86 -3.34
N GLY A 111 15.83 -4.07 -3.80
CA GLY A 111 16.70 -4.96 -3.03
C GLY A 111 18.07 -4.36 -2.73
N TRP A 112 18.68 -3.68 -3.72
CA TRP A 112 19.95 -2.99 -3.54
C TRP A 112 19.85 -1.84 -2.52
N PHE A 113 18.83 -0.98 -2.63
CA PHE A 113 18.65 0.13 -1.70
C PHE A 113 18.33 -0.34 -0.28
N THR A 114 17.56 -1.43 -0.11
CA THR A 114 17.33 -2.05 1.20
C THR A 114 18.64 -2.50 1.83
N ALA A 115 19.51 -3.19 1.07
CA ALA A 115 20.82 -3.62 1.53
C ALA A 115 21.68 -2.43 1.98
N ARG A 116 21.69 -1.33 1.20
CA ARG A 116 22.44 -0.11 1.55
C ARG A 116 21.85 0.63 2.74
N LEU A 117 20.53 0.65 2.90
CA LEU A 117 19.86 1.24 4.06
C LEU A 117 20.18 0.46 5.33
N ALA A 118 20.24 -0.88 5.27
CA ALA A 118 20.55 -1.72 6.42
C ALA A 118 21.89 -1.32 7.08
N VAL A 119 22.94 -1.09 6.29
CA VAL A 119 24.25 -0.62 6.78
C VAL A 119 24.14 0.73 7.50
N ARG A 120 23.26 1.63 7.05
CA ARG A 120 23.10 2.97 7.63
C ARG A 120 22.21 2.98 8.87
N LEU A 121 21.19 2.12 8.90
CA LEU A 121 20.26 1.99 10.01
C LEU A 121 20.89 1.20 11.15
N PHE A 122 21.66 0.16 10.84
CA PHE A 122 22.24 -0.76 11.83
C PHE A 122 23.75 -0.92 11.61
N PRO A 123 24.55 0.13 11.87
CA PRO A 123 26.00 0.10 11.63
C PRO A 123 26.74 -0.94 12.48
N ASP A 124 26.18 -1.32 13.63
CA ASP A 124 26.76 -2.30 14.55
C ASP A 124 26.33 -3.74 14.26
N LEU A 125 25.45 -3.94 13.27
CA LEU A 125 24.95 -5.25 12.84
C LEU A 125 25.94 -5.87 11.85
N PRO A 126 26.58 -7.02 12.19
CA PRO A 126 27.46 -7.71 11.26
C PRO A 126 26.70 -8.11 9.99
N TYR A 127 27.33 -7.93 8.83
CA TYR A 127 26.75 -8.27 7.52
C TYR A 127 25.40 -7.56 7.26
N ALA A 128 25.24 -6.33 7.75
CA ALA A 128 24.00 -5.58 7.61
C ALA A 128 23.51 -5.49 6.15
N SER A 129 24.41 -5.33 5.18
CA SER A 129 24.03 -5.27 3.76
C SER A 129 23.46 -6.60 3.28
N LEU A 130 24.11 -7.71 3.61
CA LEU A 130 23.60 -9.05 3.27
C LEU A 130 22.26 -9.33 3.96
N LEU A 131 22.12 -9.00 5.25
CA LEU A 131 20.86 -9.16 5.98
C LEU A 131 19.74 -8.30 5.39
N GLY A 132 20.05 -7.10 4.90
CA GLY A 132 19.09 -6.28 4.15
C GLY A 132 18.65 -6.93 2.82
N ALA A 133 19.58 -7.51 2.07
CA ALA A 133 19.25 -8.24 0.83
C ALA A 133 18.44 -9.52 1.09
N LEU A 134 18.75 -10.24 2.17
CA LEU A 134 18.00 -11.42 2.61
C LEU A 134 16.60 -11.04 3.10
N ALA A 135 16.46 -9.96 3.87
CA ALA A 135 15.15 -9.43 4.28
C ALA A 135 14.31 -9.07 3.04
N PHE A 136 14.89 -8.40 2.05
CA PHE A 136 14.21 -8.17 0.77
C PHE A 136 13.77 -9.46 0.09
N THR A 137 14.64 -10.46 0.02
CA THR A 137 14.32 -11.75 -0.63
C THR A 137 13.17 -12.47 0.07
N VAL A 138 13.22 -12.56 1.40
CA VAL A 138 12.17 -13.20 2.20
C VAL A 138 10.83 -12.49 2.02
N THR A 139 10.84 -11.15 2.02
CA THR A 139 9.61 -10.35 2.05
C THR A 139 9.02 -10.03 0.68
N SER A 140 9.82 -10.04 -0.38
CA SER A 140 9.40 -9.59 -1.72
C SER A 140 9.51 -10.64 -2.81
N VAL A 141 10.37 -11.66 -2.63
CA VAL A 141 10.70 -12.64 -3.68
C VAL A 141 10.21 -14.05 -3.34
N ARG A 142 10.26 -14.45 -2.06
CA ARG A 142 9.93 -15.81 -1.63
C ARG A 142 8.45 -16.14 -1.81
N SER A 143 7.56 -15.20 -1.49
CA SER A 143 6.11 -15.38 -1.63
C SER A 143 5.70 -15.10 -3.07
N SER A 144 4.98 -16.02 -3.70
CA SER A 144 4.44 -15.82 -5.05
C SER A 144 3.55 -14.59 -5.11
N ASP A 145 2.70 -14.33 -4.11
CA ASP A 145 1.86 -13.12 -4.06
C ASP A 145 2.72 -11.85 -4.03
N ALA A 146 3.69 -11.80 -3.12
CA ALA A 146 4.55 -10.62 -2.99
C ALA A 146 5.28 -10.36 -4.32
N LEU A 147 5.81 -11.41 -4.95
CA LEU A 147 6.52 -11.30 -6.22
C LEU A 147 5.60 -10.99 -7.40
N LEU A 148 4.37 -11.52 -7.40
CA LEU A 148 3.35 -11.23 -8.40
C LEU A 148 3.05 -9.73 -8.43
N SER A 149 2.99 -9.06 -7.27
CA SER A 149 2.84 -7.61 -7.27
C SER A 149 3.97 -6.85 -7.96
N TRP A 150 5.15 -7.44 -8.14
CA TRP A 150 6.23 -6.83 -8.93
C TRP A 150 6.10 -7.12 -10.42
N VAL A 151 5.55 -8.29 -10.79
CA VAL A 151 5.31 -8.69 -12.18
C VAL A 151 4.14 -7.93 -12.78
N GLU A 152 3.12 -7.66 -11.98
CA GLU A 152 1.96 -6.89 -12.42
C GLU A 152 2.31 -5.41 -12.55
N PRO A 153 1.94 -4.75 -13.67
CA PRO A 153 2.25 -3.36 -13.86
C PRO A 153 1.52 -2.48 -12.84
N TRP A 154 2.27 -1.87 -11.93
CA TRP A 154 1.74 -0.99 -10.89
C TRP A 154 2.61 0.24 -10.74
N THR A 155 1.99 1.43 -10.61
CA THR A 155 2.74 2.66 -10.29
C THR A 155 3.51 2.61 -8.97
N SER A 156 3.16 1.68 -8.06
CA SER A 156 3.93 1.46 -6.83
C SER A 156 5.27 0.73 -7.08
N THR A 157 5.47 0.11 -8.24
CA THR A 157 6.69 -0.59 -8.62
C THR A 157 7.89 0.36 -8.75
N PRO A 158 7.89 1.38 -9.63
CA PRO A 158 8.98 2.36 -9.69
C PRO A 158 9.04 3.29 -8.46
N LEU A 159 7.92 3.45 -7.76
CA LEU A 159 7.88 4.23 -6.52
C LEU A 159 8.76 3.60 -5.42
N ALA A 160 8.78 2.28 -5.32
CA ALA A 160 9.49 1.56 -4.27
C ALA A 160 10.99 1.91 -4.20
N PRO A 161 11.80 1.74 -5.28
CA PRO A 161 13.20 2.14 -5.25
C PRO A 161 13.38 3.65 -5.09
N LEU A 162 12.47 4.49 -5.61
CA LEU A 162 12.57 5.96 -5.45
C LEU A 162 12.45 6.40 -3.99
N LEU A 163 11.51 5.84 -3.24
CA LEU A 163 11.35 6.15 -1.81
C LEU A 163 12.57 5.68 -1.00
N LEU A 164 13.08 4.48 -1.28
CA LEU A 164 14.28 3.98 -0.59
C LEU A 164 15.53 4.78 -0.95
N ALA A 165 15.66 5.18 -2.22
CA ALA A 165 16.72 6.07 -2.69
C ALA A 165 16.64 7.44 -1.99
N LEU A 166 15.44 8.01 -1.85
CA LEU A 166 15.21 9.28 -1.17
C LEU A 166 15.65 9.19 0.31
N MET A 167 15.24 8.14 1.02
CA MET A 167 15.68 7.92 2.41
C MET A 167 17.20 7.79 2.51
N LEU A 168 17.83 7.02 1.63
CA LEU A 168 19.28 6.85 1.61
C LEU A 168 20.00 8.17 1.29
N ALA A 169 19.47 8.96 0.35
CA ALA A 169 20.00 10.27 -0.01
C ALA A 169 19.90 11.25 1.17
N THR A 170 18.78 11.26 1.90
CA THR A 170 18.60 12.06 3.11
C THR A 170 19.59 11.67 4.21
N LEU A 171 19.80 10.37 4.46
CA LEU A 171 20.82 9.91 5.41
C LEU A 171 22.23 10.34 4.99
N ARG A 172 22.54 10.27 3.68
CA ARG A 172 23.81 10.77 3.15
C ARG A 172 23.93 12.29 3.27
N LEU A 173 22.86 13.06 3.13
CA LEU A 173 22.90 14.51 3.39
C LEU A 173 23.31 14.78 4.85
N GLY A 174 22.81 13.97 5.79
CA GLY A 174 23.20 14.01 7.20
C GLY A 174 24.69 13.76 7.44
N ASP A 175 25.33 12.89 6.65
CA ASP A 175 26.78 12.67 6.76
C ASP A 175 27.60 13.88 6.28
N ARG A 176 27.11 14.62 5.28
CA ARG A 176 27.79 15.80 4.71
C ARG A 176 26.78 16.71 4.02
N VAL A 177 26.57 17.87 4.60
CA VAL A 177 25.61 18.86 4.09
C VAL A 177 26.21 19.59 2.89
N THR A 178 25.76 19.23 1.68
CA THR A 178 26.27 19.78 0.42
C THR A 178 25.12 20.05 -0.56
N PRO A 179 25.24 21.07 -1.44
CA PRO A 179 24.21 21.38 -2.43
C PRO A 179 23.88 20.19 -3.34
N GLY A 180 24.87 19.43 -3.79
CA GLY A 180 24.63 18.27 -4.67
C GLY A 180 23.82 17.16 -4.01
N ARG A 181 24.02 16.89 -2.70
CA ARG A 181 23.21 15.91 -1.97
C ARG A 181 21.78 16.40 -1.74
N ALA A 182 21.61 17.69 -1.45
CA ALA A 182 20.27 18.27 -1.33
C ALA A 182 19.53 18.29 -2.68
N ALA A 183 20.21 18.62 -3.78
CA ALA A 183 19.65 18.54 -5.12
C ALA A 183 19.19 17.11 -5.46
N LEU A 184 19.98 16.09 -5.10
CA LEU A 184 19.58 14.69 -5.26
C LEU A 184 18.30 14.37 -4.46
N CYS A 185 18.21 14.78 -3.20
CA CYS A 185 16.98 14.60 -2.41
C CYS A 185 15.77 15.31 -3.05
N GLY A 186 15.95 16.54 -3.53
CA GLY A 186 14.92 17.30 -4.21
C GLY A 186 14.44 16.64 -5.50
N ALA A 187 15.38 16.21 -6.35
CA ALA A 187 15.06 15.51 -7.59
C ALA A 187 14.33 14.18 -7.34
N LEU A 188 14.80 13.38 -6.36
CA LEU A 188 14.13 12.12 -5.99
C LEU A 188 12.71 12.37 -5.46
N TRP A 189 12.51 13.38 -4.61
CA TRP A 189 11.16 13.74 -4.16
C TRP A 189 10.27 14.21 -5.33
N GLY A 190 10.80 15.01 -6.25
CA GLY A 190 10.08 15.40 -7.46
C GLY A 190 9.70 14.21 -8.35
N LEU A 191 10.59 13.21 -8.49
CA LEU A 191 10.31 11.97 -9.21
C LEU A 191 9.23 11.13 -8.50
N VAL A 192 9.24 11.11 -7.17
CA VAL A 192 8.15 10.50 -6.40
C VAL A 192 6.82 11.20 -6.72
N VAL A 193 6.77 12.54 -6.79
CA VAL A 193 5.56 13.27 -7.21
C VAL A 193 5.13 12.90 -8.63
N MET A 194 6.09 12.80 -9.57
CA MET A 194 5.81 12.45 -10.96
C MET A 194 5.19 11.06 -11.13
N VAL A 195 5.49 10.14 -10.21
CA VAL A 195 4.94 8.78 -10.21
C VAL A 195 3.65 8.73 -9.39
N ARG A 196 3.70 9.16 -8.12
CA ARG A 196 2.58 9.17 -7.17
C ARG A 196 2.70 10.31 -6.13
N PRO A 197 1.97 11.43 -6.31
CA PRO A 197 2.02 12.60 -5.42
C PRO A 197 1.60 12.30 -3.98
N THR A 198 0.64 11.39 -3.82
CA THR A 198 0.11 10.96 -2.53
C THR A 198 1.23 10.42 -1.62
N GLU A 199 2.13 9.58 -2.15
CA GLU A 199 3.29 9.09 -1.42
C GLU A 199 4.41 10.11 -1.25
N ALA A 200 4.52 11.10 -2.12
CA ALA A 200 5.44 12.22 -1.90
C ALA A 200 5.08 13.00 -0.63
N LEU A 201 3.78 13.13 -0.35
CA LEU A 201 3.24 13.82 0.83
C LEU A 201 3.27 12.98 2.10
N THR A 202 3.21 11.65 2.01
CA THR A 202 3.16 10.78 3.21
C THR A 202 4.48 10.10 3.49
N ALA A 203 5.01 9.32 2.55
CA ALA A 203 6.29 8.64 2.70
C ALA A 203 7.50 9.57 2.43
N GLY A 204 7.34 10.56 1.54
CA GLY A 204 8.38 11.53 1.21
C GLY A 204 8.52 12.67 2.22
N LEU A 205 7.44 13.06 2.92
CA LEU A 205 7.45 14.18 3.85
C LEU A 205 8.45 14.02 5.01
N PRO A 206 8.59 12.85 5.67
CA PRO A 206 9.65 12.64 6.65
C PRO A 206 11.04 12.93 6.10
N ALA A 207 11.32 12.58 4.84
CA ALA A 207 12.60 12.89 4.21
C ALA A 207 12.80 14.40 4.02
N VAL A 208 11.76 15.14 3.62
CA VAL A 208 11.79 16.60 3.50
C VAL A 208 12.04 17.27 4.86
N LEU A 209 11.30 16.85 5.90
CA LEU A 209 11.43 17.39 7.25
C LEU A 209 12.81 17.11 7.84
N VAL A 210 13.33 15.90 7.65
CA VAL A 210 14.68 15.53 8.12
C VAL A 210 15.77 16.27 7.32
N CYS A 211 15.61 16.44 6.01
CA CYS A 211 16.52 17.28 5.20
C CYS A 211 16.56 18.73 5.70
N ALA A 212 15.40 19.30 6.02
CA ALA A 212 15.30 20.65 6.58
C ALA A 212 15.98 20.73 7.95
N ALA A 213 15.67 19.80 8.85
CA ALA A 213 16.30 19.73 10.18
C ALA A 213 17.83 19.61 10.10
N ILE A 214 18.35 18.70 9.27
CA ILE A 214 19.78 18.53 9.01
C ILE A 214 20.40 19.84 8.48
N THR A 215 19.77 20.47 7.49
CA THR A 215 20.31 21.69 6.86
C THR A 215 20.33 22.86 7.85
N LEU A 216 19.29 23.00 8.67
CA LEU A 216 19.17 24.08 9.66
C LEU A 216 20.14 23.90 10.84
N SER A 217 20.33 22.67 11.30
CA SER A 217 21.23 22.32 12.41
C SER A 217 22.70 22.17 12.03
N ALA A 218 23.02 22.16 10.73
CA ALA A 218 24.38 21.98 10.26
C ALA A 218 25.31 23.12 10.74
N PRO A 219 26.53 22.81 11.21
CA PRO A 219 27.52 23.82 11.63
C PRO A 219 28.22 24.44 10.40
N VAL A 220 27.44 25.06 9.51
CA VAL A 220 27.92 25.71 8.28
C VAL A 220 27.39 27.14 8.21
N SER A 221 28.02 27.97 7.38
CA SER A 221 27.60 29.37 7.21
C SER A 221 26.15 29.48 6.71
N VAL A 222 25.49 30.60 7.01
CA VAL A 222 24.13 30.90 6.50
C VAL A 222 24.09 30.82 4.97
N SER A 223 25.11 31.33 4.28
CA SER A 223 25.21 31.24 2.82
C SER A 223 25.35 29.80 2.31
N ALA A 224 26.04 28.92 3.04
CA ALA A 224 26.10 27.50 2.71
C ALA A 224 24.74 26.82 2.91
N ARG A 225 24.02 27.11 4.01
CA ARG A 225 22.66 26.61 4.24
C ARG A 225 21.69 27.06 3.14
N ALA A 226 21.75 28.33 2.75
CA ALA A 226 20.95 28.88 1.66
C ALA A 226 21.23 28.13 0.34
N ARG A 227 22.49 27.95 -0.05
CA ARG A 227 22.84 27.18 -1.26
C ARG A 227 22.34 25.74 -1.23
N VAL A 228 22.42 25.07 -0.08
CA VAL A 228 21.91 23.70 0.10
C VAL A 228 20.40 23.67 -0.05
N ALA A 229 19.68 24.58 0.61
CA ALA A 229 18.22 24.69 0.51
C ALA A 229 17.76 25.02 -0.91
N THR A 230 18.37 26.03 -1.55
CA THR A 230 18.07 26.42 -2.93
C THR A 230 18.35 25.28 -3.90
N ALA A 231 19.43 24.51 -3.74
CA ALA A 231 19.72 23.37 -4.59
C ALA A 231 18.66 22.25 -4.45
N GLY A 232 18.24 21.94 -3.22
CA GLY A 232 17.17 20.96 -2.99
C GLY A 232 15.82 21.40 -3.55
N ILE A 233 15.39 22.62 -3.23
CA ILE A 233 14.12 23.19 -3.73
C ILE A 233 14.17 23.32 -5.25
N GLY A 234 15.24 23.86 -5.82
CA GLY A 234 15.40 24.04 -7.26
C GLY A 234 15.33 22.73 -8.03
N ALA A 235 15.98 21.67 -7.53
CA ALA A 235 15.91 20.35 -8.16
C ALA A 235 14.51 19.72 -8.09
N ALA A 236 13.80 19.87 -6.95
CA ALA A 236 12.42 19.42 -6.83
C ALA A 236 11.50 20.17 -7.81
N LEU A 237 11.61 21.51 -7.85
CA LEU A 237 10.82 22.35 -8.75
C LEU A 237 11.13 22.07 -10.22
N ALA A 238 12.36 21.74 -10.58
CA ALA A 238 12.71 21.38 -11.96
C ALA A 238 11.96 20.12 -12.43
N VAL A 239 11.89 19.09 -11.58
CA VAL A 239 11.12 17.88 -11.90
C VAL A 239 9.62 18.17 -11.90
N LEU A 240 9.11 18.94 -10.94
CA LEU A 240 7.71 19.34 -10.91
C LEU A 240 7.31 20.17 -12.14
N ALA A 241 8.20 21.03 -12.64
CA ALA A 241 7.95 21.80 -13.85
C ALA A 241 7.74 20.88 -15.05
N ILE A 242 8.49 19.77 -15.16
CA ILE A 242 8.28 18.75 -16.20
C ILE A 242 6.88 18.14 -16.05
N VAL A 243 6.47 17.77 -14.82
CA VAL A 243 5.13 17.22 -14.56
C VAL A 243 4.03 18.20 -14.96
N VAL A 244 4.18 19.47 -14.59
CA VAL A 244 3.22 20.54 -14.91
C VAL A 244 3.15 20.77 -16.42
N VAL A 245 4.28 20.83 -17.12
CA VAL A 245 4.30 20.98 -18.58
C VAL A 245 3.60 19.82 -19.26
N ILE A 246 3.88 18.59 -18.84
CA ILE A 246 3.20 17.40 -19.39
C ILE A 246 1.69 17.44 -19.09
N HIS A 247 1.31 17.78 -17.85
CA HIS A 247 -0.10 17.90 -17.46
C HIS A 247 -0.83 18.94 -18.30
N LEU A 248 -0.25 20.13 -18.46
CA LEU A 248 -0.83 21.20 -19.28
C LEU A 248 -0.93 20.80 -20.76
N ALA A 249 0.04 20.06 -21.27
CA ALA A 249 0.01 19.59 -22.67
C ALA A 249 -1.12 18.58 -22.94
N ILE A 250 -1.47 17.74 -21.96
CA ILE A 250 -2.46 16.66 -22.12
C ILE A 250 -3.86 17.11 -21.65
N PHE A 251 -3.94 17.72 -20.47
CA PHE A 251 -5.19 18.03 -19.76
C PHE A 251 -5.53 19.53 -19.78
N GLY A 252 -4.61 20.38 -20.24
CA GLY A 252 -4.74 21.83 -20.06
C GLY A 252 -4.81 22.21 -18.58
N PHE A 253 -5.60 23.23 -18.26
CA PHE A 253 -5.87 23.64 -16.88
C PHE A 253 -6.92 22.79 -16.16
N ALA A 254 -7.49 21.78 -16.83
CA ALA A 254 -8.47 20.90 -16.22
C ALA A 254 -7.79 19.80 -15.37
N PRO A 255 -8.43 19.33 -14.29
CA PRO A 255 -7.99 18.12 -13.60
C PRO A 255 -8.20 16.91 -14.52
N SER A 256 -7.31 15.91 -14.44
CA SER A 256 -7.54 14.64 -15.13
C SER A 256 -8.72 13.89 -14.51
N GLU A 257 -9.31 12.96 -15.27
CA GLU A 257 -10.40 12.13 -14.75
C GLU A 257 -9.96 11.31 -13.53
N TYR A 258 -8.72 10.82 -13.55
CA TYR A 258 -8.12 10.17 -12.38
C TYR A 258 -8.13 11.07 -11.14
N MET A 259 -7.72 12.34 -11.28
CA MET A 259 -7.70 13.27 -10.15
C MET A 259 -9.11 13.52 -9.61
N ARG A 260 -10.11 13.65 -10.48
CA ARG A 260 -11.53 13.80 -10.08
C ARG A 260 -12.02 12.55 -9.34
N GLN A 261 -11.78 11.37 -9.89
CA GLN A 261 -12.19 10.10 -9.28
C GLN A 261 -11.49 9.88 -7.92
N SER A 262 -10.17 10.06 -7.87
CA SER A 262 -9.36 9.90 -6.66
C SER A 262 -9.79 10.87 -5.55
N PHE A 263 -10.12 12.12 -5.91
CA PHE A 263 -10.69 13.10 -4.98
C PHE A 263 -12.05 12.66 -4.43
N GLY A 264 -12.90 12.09 -5.30
CA GLY A 264 -14.19 11.53 -4.91
C GLY A 264 -14.08 10.34 -3.94
N THR A 265 -13.08 9.47 -4.12
CA THR A 265 -12.82 8.35 -3.20
C THR A 265 -12.33 8.85 -1.84
N GLY A 266 -11.25 9.63 -1.82
CA GLY A 266 -10.72 10.26 -0.61
C GLY A 266 -10.28 9.30 0.51
N PHE A 267 -10.16 9.87 1.72
CA PHE A 267 -9.67 9.20 2.93
C PHE A 267 -10.69 9.33 4.08
N GLU A 268 -10.68 8.39 5.01
CA GLU A 268 -11.46 8.40 6.25
C GLU A 268 -10.61 8.01 7.45
N TRP A 269 -10.12 9.01 8.19
CA TRP A 269 -9.23 8.81 9.34
C TRP A 269 -9.89 8.09 10.50
N ARG A 270 -11.21 8.20 10.64
CA ARG A 270 -11.96 7.49 11.71
C ARG A 270 -11.99 5.98 11.47
N ALA A 271 -11.77 5.54 10.22
CA ALA A 271 -11.72 4.14 9.86
C ALA A 271 -10.35 3.49 10.14
N LEU A 272 -9.33 4.25 10.56
CA LEU A 272 -7.97 3.72 10.75
C LEU A 272 -7.94 2.50 11.69
N GLY A 273 -8.61 2.59 12.84
CA GLY A 273 -8.61 1.50 13.83
C GLY A 273 -9.31 0.24 13.33
N ILE A 274 -10.49 0.38 12.73
CA ILE A 274 -11.23 -0.76 12.17
C ILE A 274 -10.48 -1.36 10.98
N LYS A 275 -9.89 -0.54 10.09
CA LYS A 275 -9.11 -1.01 8.94
C LYS A 275 -7.78 -1.63 9.35
N TRP A 276 -7.14 -1.21 10.44
CA TRP A 276 -5.99 -1.91 11.00
C TRP A 276 -6.35 -3.34 11.36
N VAL A 277 -7.42 -3.55 12.13
CA VAL A 277 -7.88 -4.89 12.48
C VAL A 277 -8.25 -5.66 11.23
N VAL A 278 -9.12 -5.09 10.40
CA VAL A 278 -9.71 -5.77 9.25
C VAL A 278 -8.68 -6.15 8.18
N LEU A 279 -7.78 -5.22 7.83
CA LEU A 279 -6.82 -5.43 6.74
C LEU A 279 -5.52 -6.07 7.22
N VAL A 280 -5.10 -5.79 8.46
CA VAL A 280 -3.78 -6.23 8.94
C VAL A 280 -3.89 -7.47 9.79
N LEU A 281 -4.83 -7.53 10.73
CA LEU A 281 -4.99 -8.65 11.65
C LEU A 281 -5.97 -9.71 11.14
N GLY A 282 -6.87 -9.36 10.23
CA GLY A 282 -7.81 -10.28 9.59
C GLY A 282 -9.23 -10.19 10.12
N THR A 283 -10.15 -10.85 9.41
CA THR A 283 -11.61 -10.76 9.64
C THR A 283 -12.31 -12.09 9.42
N ASP A 284 -11.81 -13.19 9.97
CA ASP A 284 -12.32 -14.54 9.68
C ASP A 284 -13.87 -14.66 9.76
N THR A 285 -14.55 -13.74 10.44
CA THR A 285 -16.01 -13.62 10.57
C THR A 285 -16.77 -12.92 9.42
N PHE A 286 -16.19 -12.00 8.63
CA PHE A 286 -16.97 -11.10 7.76
C PHE A 286 -16.67 -11.21 6.27
N HIS A 287 -15.44 -11.59 5.91
CA HIS A 287 -15.03 -11.71 4.51
C HIS A 287 -14.79 -13.18 4.20
N SER A 288 -15.01 -13.57 2.94
CA SER A 288 -14.87 -14.95 2.46
C SER A 288 -13.41 -15.44 2.52
N ALA A 289 -13.01 -16.49 1.79
CA ALA A 289 -11.64 -17.04 1.79
C ALA A 289 -10.48 -16.01 1.61
N ALA A 290 -10.78 -14.76 1.25
CA ALA A 290 -9.93 -13.58 1.32
C ALA A 290 -9.72 -12.97 2.74
N GLY A 291 -10.31 -13.50 3.80
CA GLY A 291 -10.32 -12.90 5.16
C GLY A 291 -8.97 -12.83 5.89
N THR A 292 -7.91 -13.38 5.31
CA THR A 292 -6.58 -13.40 5.92
C THR A 292 -6.04 -11.97 6.04
N GLY A 293 -5.71 -11.55 7.26
CA GLY A 293 -5.04 -10.27 7.48
C GLY A 293 -3.65 -10.22 6.83
N LEU A 294 -3.20 -9.03 6.41
CA LEU A 294 -1.86 -8.84 5.84
C LEU A 294 -0.77 -9.41 6.75
N ALA A 295 -0.88 -9.28 8.08
CA ALA A 295 0.10 -9.81 9.01
C ALA A 295 0.13 -11.34 9.10
N TRP A 296 -0.94 -12.04 8.73
CA TRP A 296 -0.92 -13.51 8.67
C TRP A 296 -0.26 -14.01 7.40
N ARG A 297 -0.50 -13.33 6.27
CA ARG A 297 0.16 -13.65 5.00
C ARG A 297 1.62 -13.21 4.97
N PHE A 298 1.90 -12.06 5.55
CA PHE A 298 3.21 -11.40 5.62
C PHE A 298 3.62 -11.23 7.08
N TRP A 299 3.96 -12.36 7.72
CA TRP A 299 4.25 -12.50 9.16
C TRP A 299 5.32 -11.56 9.72
N TRP A 300 6.15 -10.95 8.89
CA TRP A 300 7.15 -9.97 9.30
C TRP A 300 6.56 -8.57 9.58
N ILE A 301 5.30 -8.30 9.24
CA ILE A 301 4.69 -6.97 9.43
C ILE A 301 4.71 -6.55 10.90
N LEU A 302 4.11 -7.34 11.80
CA LEU A 302 4.02 -6.97 13.22
C LEU A 302 5.41 -6.92 13.90
N PRO A 303 6.28 -7.93 13.75
CA PRO A 303 7.66 -7.84 14.24
C PRO A 303 8.43 -6.65 13.66
N GLY A 304 8.17 -6.27 12.41
CA GLY A 304 8.78 -5.11 11.76
C GLY A 304 8.37 -3.79 12.42
N PHE A 305 7.07 -3.59 12.69
CA PHE A 305 6.58 -2.42 13.43
C PHE A 305 7.20 -2.34 14.83
N ALA A 306 7.27 -3.46 15.55
CA ALA A 306 7.93 -3.52 16.85
C ALA A 306 9.44 -3.28 16.77
N GLY A 307 10.11 -3.77 15.73
CA GLY A 307 11.52 -3.49 15.49
C GLY A 307 11.77 -2.00 15.25
N ILE A 308 10.87 -1.30 14.54
CA ILE A 308 10.94 0.16 14.38
C ILE A 308 10.85 0.84 15.75
N LEU A 309 9.85 0.48 16.57
CA LEU A 309 9.67 1.05 17.90
C LEU A 309 10.87 0.78 18.82
N ALA A 310 11.34 -0.47 18.89
CA ALA A 310 12.51 -0.83 19.69
C ALA A 310 13.76 -0.04 19.24
N SER A 311 13.98 0.12 17.94
CA SER A 311 15.13 0.87 17.41
C SER A 311 15.05 2.37 17.72
N LEU A 312 13.85 2.95 17.69
CA LEU A 312 13.62 4.34 18.09
C LEU A 312 13.93 4.58 19.58
N LEU A 313 13.58 3.61 20.43
CA LEU A 313 13.77 3.71 21.88
C LEU A 313 15.19 3.35 22.34
N ALA A 314 15.86 2.42 21.66
CA ALA A 314 17.12 1.85 22.11
C ALA A 314 18.37 2.59 21.59
N THR A 315 18.26 3.42 20.54
CA THR A 315 19.43 3.95 19.83
C THR A 315 19.57 5.47 19.96
N ARG A 316 20.84 5.93 20.00
CA ARG A 316 21.17 7.36 19.84
C ARG A 316 20.97 7.87 18.41
N ALA A 317 20.75 6.96 17.46
CA ALA A 317 20.51 7.25 16.05
C ALA A 317 19.01 7.48 15.74
N ALA A 318 18.25 7.99 16.72
CA ALA A 318 16.80 8.15 16.64
C ALA A 318 16.34 8.84 15.36
N LEU A 319 17.07 9.86 14.87
CA LEU A 319 16.71 10.56 13.63
C LEU A 319 16.70 9.63 12.39
N ARG A 320 17.61 8.66 12.31
CA ARG A 320 17.68 7.72 11.17
C ARG A 320 16.47 6.79 11.15
N HIS A 321 16.11 6.27 12.33
CA HIS A 321 14.94 5.41 12.47
C HIS A 321 13.64 6.21 12.42
N LEU A 322 13.63 7.48 12.83
CA LEU A 322 12.48 8.37 12.72
C LEU A 322 12.17 8.69 11.26
N LEU A 323 13.21 8.91 10.43
CA LEU A 323 13.06 9.08 9.00
C LEU A 323 12.35 7.88 8.36
N VAL A 324 12.93 6.68 8.52
CA VAL A 324 12.44 5.47 7.84
C VAL A 324 11.15 4.96 8.49
N GLY A 325 11.14 4.83 9.82
CA GLY A 325 9.98 4.39 10.58
C GLY A 325 8.79 5.34 10.43
N GLY A 326 9.02 6.66 10.51
CA GLY A 326 7.99 7.66 10.29
C GLY A 326 7.39 7.60 8.89
N ALA A 327 8.21 7.40 7.85
CA ALA A 327 7.72 7.20 6.49
C ALA A 327 6.88 5.94 6.34
N VAL A 328 7.29 4.82 6.95
CA VAL A 328 6.47 3.59 6.97
C VAL A 328 5.16 3.84 7.71
N MET A 329 5.17 4.48 8.89
CA MET A 329 3.95 4.72 9.67
C MET A 329 2.96 5.61 8.92
N LEU A 330 3.43 6.72 8.34
CA LEU A 330 2.57 7.64 7.59
C LEU A 330 2.00 6.99 6.32
N HIS A 331 2.80 6.20 5.62
CA HIS A 331 2.35 5.45 4.44
C HIS A 331 1.25 4.44 4.80
N TRP A 332 1.48 3.65 5.85
CA TRP A 332 0.48 2.68 6.33
C TRP A 332 -0.78 3.38 6.84
N ALA A 333 -0.65 4.43 7.66
CA ALA A 333 -1.80 5.18 8.14
C ALA A 333 -2.63 5.76 6.99
N MET A 334 -1.98 6.34 5.98
CA MET A 334 -2.65 6.85 4.80
C MET A 334 -3.45 5.77 4.06
N TYR A 335 -2.85 4.61 3.79
CA TYR A 335 -3.53 3.52 3.07
C TYR A 335 -4.64 2.88 3.87
N LEU A 336 -4.44 2.71 5.18
CA LEU A 336 -5.50 2.27 6.07
C LEU A 336 -6.63 3.31 6.19
N CYS A 337 -6.40 4.57 5.84
CA CYS A 337 -7.46 5.57 5.71
C CYS A 337 -8.03 5.65 4.29
N TYR A 338 -7.40 5.05 3.28
CA TYR A 338 -7.86 5.13 1.89
C TYR A 338 -9.16 4.35 1.74
N ARG A 339 -10.25 5.00 1.31
CA ARG A 339 -11.59 4.40 1.38
C ARG A 339 -11.73 3.15 0.51
N ASP A 340 -11.09 3.14 -0.66
CA ASP A 340 -11.12 2.01 -1.60
C ASP A 340 -10.17 0.85 -1.21
N LEU A 341 -9.38 0.98 -0.13
CA LEU A 341 -8.62 -0.15 0.40
C LEU A 341 -9.49 -0.97 1.35
N HIS A 342 -9.86 -2.18 0.94
CA HIS A 342 -10.68 -3.12 1.70
C HIS A 342 -10.19 -4.56 1.46
N VAL A 343 -10.65 -5.54 2.26
CA VAL A 343 -10.11 -6.93 2.28
C VAL A 343 -10.15 -7.59 0.91
N GLU A 344 -11.31 -7.60 0.25
CA GLU A 344 -11.45 -8.15 -1.11
C GLU A 344 -10.51 -7.46 -2.11
N GLY A 345 -10.28 -6.15 -1.94
CA GLY A 345 -9.38 -5.33 -2.74
C GLY A 345 -7.93 -5.80 -2.61
N VAL A 346 -7.53 -6.03 -1.36
CA VAL A 346 -6.17 -6.47 -1.01
C VAL A 346 -5.84 -7.76 -1.74
N TRP A 347 -6.71 -8.77 -1.66
CA TRP A 347 -6.37 -10.10 -2.15
C TRP A 347 -6.80 -10.37 -3.58
N ARG A 348 -7.96 -9.88 -4.00
CA ARG A 348 -8.49 -10.21 -5.33
C ARG A 348 -7.95 -9.31 -6.43
N TYR A 349 -7.67 -8.05 -6.08
CA TYR A 349 -7.10 -7.05 -6.99
C TYR A 349 -5.65 -6.72 -6.64
N HIS A 350 -5.04 -7.56 -5.79
CA HIS A 350 -3.65 -7.42 -5.35
C HIS A 350 -3.30 -6.03 -4.81
N ASN A 351 -4.25 -5.34 -4.16
CA ASN A 351 -4.00 -4.02 -3.57
C ASN A 351 -2.96 -4.07 -2.44
N TYR A 352 -2.48 -5.25 -2.00
CA TYR A 352 -1.27 -5.34 -1.18
C TYR A 352 -0.02 -4.73 -1.87
N HIS A 353 -0.04 -4.54 -3.20
CA HIS A 353 1.01 -3.85 -3.94
C HIS A 353 1.29 -2.43 -3.44
N TYR A 354 0.34 -1.77 -2.75
CA TYR A 354 0.57 -0.47 -2.13
C TYR A 354 1.64 -0.51 -1.03
N PHE A 355 1.88 -1.68 -0.41
CA PHE A 355 2.81 -1.84 0.71
C PHE A 355 4.19 -2.39 0.30
N LYS A 356 4.40 -2.73 -0.97
CA LYS A 356 5.59 -3.49 -1.43
C LYS A 356 6.94 -2.85 -1.06
N TRP A 357 7.03 -1.51 -1.03
CA TRP A 357 8.27 -0.83 -0.63
C TRP A 357 8.55 -0.93 0.88
N THR A 358 7.51 -1.07 1.70
CA THR A 358 7.61 -1.19 3.15
C THR A 358 7.97 -2.61 3.60
N PHE A 359 7.61 -3.63 2.82
CA PHE A 359 7.88 -5.03 3.14
C PHE A 359 9.36 -5.33 3.44
N PRO A 360 10.34 -4.99 2.58
CA PRO A 360 11.76 -5.22 2.88
C PRO A 360 12.25 -4.43 4.10
N ILE A 361 11.68 -3.25 4.35
CA ILE A 361 12.02 -2.44 5.54
C ILE A 361 11.47 -3.09 6.81
N LEU A 362 10.21 -3.50 6.83
CA LEU A 362 9.61 -4.22 7.96
C LEU A 362 10.34 -5.53 8.23
N GLY A 363 10.71 -6.29 7.19
CA GLY A 363 11.54 -7.48 7.32
C GLY A 363 12.91 -7.19 7.95
N LEU A 364 13.58 -6.12 7.52
CA LEU A 364 14.86 -5.71 8.10
C LEU A 364 14.72 -5.33 9.58
N TYR A 365 13.68 -4.57 9.94
CA TYR A 365 13.43 -4.22 11.34
C TYR A 365 13.02 -5.42 12.20
N ALA A 366 12.35 -6.42 11.64
CA ALA A 366 12.08 -7.69 12.32
C ALA A 366 13.39 -8.44 12.64
N VAL A 367 14.34 -8.49 11.69
CA VAL A 367 15.68 -9.07 11.92
C VAL A 367 16.43 -8.29 13.02
N ALA A 368 16.39 -6.96 12.97
CA ALA A 368 17.01 -6.12 13.99
C ALA A 368 16.40 -6.34 15.39
N LEU A 369 15.08 -6.55 15.48
CA LEU A 369 14.40 -6.86 16.74
C LEU A 369 14.94 -8.15 17.37
N VAL A 370 15.06 -9.22 16.58
CA VAL A 370 15.64 -10.49 17.03
C VAL A 370 17.09 -10.30 17.47
N TRP A 371 17.88 -9.56 16.70
CA TRP A 371 19.28 -9.28 17.03
C TRP A 371 19.43 -8.50 18.35
N MET A 372 18.59 -7.48 18.59
CA MET A 372 18.57 -6.71 19.84
C MET A 372 18.23 -7.62 21.03
N ALA A 373 17.22 -8.48 20.89
CA ALA A 373 16.84 -9.44 21.93
C ALA A 373 17.96 -10.45 22.24
N CYS A 374 18.70 -10.92 21.23
CA CYS A 374 19.79 -11.89 21.42
C CYS A 374 21.08 -11.29 22.00
N ARG A 375 21.44 -10.04 21.66
CA ARG A 375 22.70 -9.45 22.16
C ARG A 375 22.63 -8.97 23.60
N ARG A 376 21.43 -8.67 24.09
CA ARG A 376 21.20 -8.11 25.41
C ARG A 376 20.01 -8.83 26.01
N HIS A 377 20.28 -9.90 26.76
CA HIS A 377 19.26 -10.66 27.48
C HIS A 377 18.37 -9.79 28.40
N THR A 378 18.75 -8.53 28.64
CA THR A 378 18.02 -7.54 29.44
C THR A 378 17.54 -6.30 28.66
N ASP A 379 17.51 -6.33 27.32
CA ASP A 379 16.99 -5.19 26.55
C ASP A 379 15.47 -5.09 26.68
N ARG A 380 15.05 -4.41 27.74
CA ARG A 380 13.64 -4.10 28.06
C ARG A 380 12.89 -3.48 26.87
N HIS A 381 13.58 -2.84 25.93
CA HIS A 381 12.96 -2.24 24.76
C HIS A 381 12.54 -3.31 23.74
N ALA A 382 13.36 -4.35 23.54
CA ALA A 382 13.01 -5.47 22.67
C ALA A 382 11.86 -6.30 23.26
N PHE A 383 11.91 -6.62 24.55
CA PHE A 383 10.82 -7.32 25.23
C PHE A 383 9.52 -6.51 25.28
N GLY A 384 9.62 -5.21 25.58
CA GLY A 384 8.48 -4.30 25.54
C GLY A 384 7.86 -4.22 24.15
N ALA A 385 8.68 -4.15 23.10
CA ALA A 385 8.19 -4.13 21.73
C ALA A 385 7.55 -5.46 21.31
N MET A 386 8.10 -6.61 21.73
CA MET A 386 7.46 -7.91 21.52
C MET A 386 6.13 -8.05 22.27
N ALA A 387 6.04 -7.53 23.50
CA ALA A 387 4.79 -7.46 24.23
C ALA A 387 3.76 -6.59 23.49
N VAL A 388 4.18 -5.45 22.91
CA VAL A 388 3.33 -4.63 22.04
C VAL A 388 2.86 -5.41 20.82
N VAL A 389 3.70 -6.25 20.18
CA VAL A 389 3.24 -7.13 19.09
C VAL A 389 2.15 -8.09 19.57
N ALA A 390 2.42 -8.80 20.66
CA ALA A 390 1.48 -9.77 21.21
C ALA A 390 0.13 -9.12 21.55
N LEU A 391 0.16 -7.96 22.22
CA LEU A 391 -1.04 -7.19 22.54
C LEU A 391 -1.73 -6.63 21.28
N SER A 392 -0.96 -6.22 20.27
CA SER A 392 -1.52 -5.73 19.00
C SER A 392 -2.19 -6.84 18.20
N ALA A 393 -1.76 -8.09 18.34
CA ALA A 393 -2.38 -9.24 17.72
C ALA A 393 -3.67 -9.71 18.42
N CYS A 394 -3.93 -9.25 19.66
CA CYS A 394 -5.14 -9.59 20.42
C CYS A 394 -6.36 -8.72 20.06
N TRP A 395 -6.25 -7.82 19.08
CA TRP A 395 -7.38 -7.04 18.59
C TRP A 395 -8.09 -7.78 17.48
N HIS A 396 -9.41 -7.89 17.57
CA HIS A 396 -10.23 -8.53 16.54
C HIS A 396 -11.52 -7.74 16.29
N LEU A 397 -12.19 -8.09 15.18
CA LEU A 397 -13.49 -7.53 14.84
C LEU A 397 -14.58 -8.37 15.48
N GLU A 398 -15.43 -7.76 16.29
CA GLU A 398 -16.68 -8.33 16.75
C GLU A 398 -17.82 -7.79 15.88
N VAL A 399 -18.64 -8.69 15.35
CA VAL A 399 -19.83 -8.34 14.58
C VAL A 399 -21.04 -8.70 15.42
N SER A 400 -21.87 -7.71 15.71
CA SER A 400 -23.07 -7.87 16.54
C SER A 400 -24.29 -7.35 15.79
N THR A 401 -25.43 -8.03 15.91
CA THR A 401 -26.70 -7.49 15.41
C THR A 401 -27.06 -6.21 16.16
N LEU A 402 -27.59 -5.21 15.46
CA LEU A 402 -28.22 -4.09 16.13
C LEU A 402 -29.47 -4.56 16.90
N PRO A 403 -29.87 -3.86 17.99
CA PRO A 403 -31.12 -4.15 18.70
C PRO A 403 -32.31 -4.19 17.75
N LEU A 404 -33.33 -5.01 18.04
CA LEU A 404 -34.52 -5.15 17.17
C LEU A 404 -35.18 -3.80 16.83
N ALA A 405 -35.20 -2.86 17.79
CA ALA A 405 -35.72 -1.50 17.57
C ALA A 405 -34.92 -0.67 16.53
N GLU A 406 -33.66 -1.03 16.26
CA GLU A 406 -32.83 -0.42 15.22
C GLU A 406 -32.85 -1.23 13.90
N GLN A 407 -33.34 -2.48 13.90
CA GLN A 407 -33.48 -3.34 12.71
C GLN A 407 -34.62 -2.83 11.83
N THR A 408 -34.29 -1.87 10.96
CA THR A 408 -35.26 -1.04 10.25
C THR A 408 -35.02 -1.05 8.74
N ALA A 409 -34.60 -2.19 8.21
CA ALA A 409 -34.36 -2.39 6.79
C ALA A 409 -35.53 -3.17 6.16
N HIS A 410 -36.06 -2.68 5.04
CA HIS A 410 -37.20 -3.28 4.36
C HIS A 410 -36.95 -3.38 2.86
N VAL A 411 -37.24 -4.54 2.27
CA VAL A 411 -37.29 -4.71 0.81
C VAL A 411 -38.58 -4.05 0.32
N ILE A 412 -38.44 -2.99 -0.47
CA ILE A 412 -39.57 -2.25 -1.07
C ILE A 412 -39.86 -2.79 -2.49
N ALA A 413 -38.81 -3.20 -3.19
CA ALA A 413 -38.88 -3.83 -4.50
C ALA A 413 -37.68 -4.79 -4.66
N PRO A 414 -37.65 -5.68 -5.67
CA PRO A 414 -36.57 -6.66 -5.84
C PRO A 414 -35.15 -6.09 -5.84
N HIS A 415 -34.97 -4.82 -6.23
CA HIS A 415 -33.68 -4.13 -6.22
C HIS A 415 -33.66 -2.91 -5.30
N ARG A 416 -34.67 -2.70 -4.46
CA ARG A 416 -34.79 -1.49 -3.63
C ARG A 416 -34.98 -1.85 -2.18
N ILE A 417 -34.07 -1.37 -1.35
CA ILE A 417 -34.11 -1.51 0.10
C ILE A 417 -34.18 -0.12 0.73
N ASP A 418 -35.08 0.04 1.70
CA ASP A 418 -35.10 1.20 2.56
C ASP A 418 -34.52 0.85 3.93
N VAL A 419 -33.48 1.56 4.36
CA VAL A 419 -32.88 1.44 5.69
C VAL A 419 -33.28 2.67 6.49
N LEU A 420 -34.35 2.60 7.29
CA LEU A 420 -34.95 3.78 7.94
C LEU A 420 -33.99 4.45 8.93
N SER A 421 -33.15 3.66 9.61
CA SER A 421 -32.09 4.20 10.47
C SER A 421 -30.90 4.81 9.71
N GLY A 422 -30.78 4.53 8.41
CA GLY A 422 -29.68 4.96 7.54
C GLY A 422 -28.35 4.21 7.80
N LEU A 423 -27.37 4.39 6.90
CA LEU A 423 -26.02 3.85 7.06
C LEU A 423 -25.06 4.91 7.63
N ARG A 424 -25.41 5.43 8.82
CA ARG A 424 -24.80 6.66 9.38
C ARG A 424 -23.31 6.57 9.70
N HIS A 425 -22.80 5.37 9.99
CA HIS A 425 -21.45 5.17 10.50
C HIS A 425 -20.74 4.05 9.75
N PRO A 426 -19.41 4.17 9.54
CA PRO A 426 -18.60 3.16 8.86
C PRO A 426 -18.44 1.86 9.66
N ASP A 427 -18.86 1.86 10.93
CA ASP A 427 -18.92 0.68 11.78
C ASP A 427 -20.25 -0.10 11.63
N ARG A 428 -21.15 0.33 10.74
CA ARG A 428 -22.42 -0.34 10.46
C ARG A 428 -22.42 -0.91 9.04
N ALA A 429 -22.98 -2.10 8.90
CA ALA A 429 -23.23 -2.72 7.61
C ALA A 429 -24.64 -3.29 7.56
N LEU A 430 -25.23 -3.27 6.38
CA LEU A 430 -26.44 -4.03 6.05
C LEU A 430 -26.01 -5.36 5.43
N LEU A 431 -26.38 -6.45 6.07
CA LEU A 431 -26.25 -7.80 5.53
C LEU A 431 -27.52 -8.17 4.78
N ILE A 432 -27.35 -8.69 3.56
CA ILE A 432 -28.42 -9.05 2.65
C ILE A 432 -28.19 -10.50 2.24
N ALA A 433 -29.08 -11.40 2.61
CA ALA A 433 -29.07 -12.76 2.09
C ALA A 433 -29.43 -12.73 0.60
N THR A 434 -28.60 -13.33 -0.25
CA THR A 434 -28.86 -13.43 -1.69
C THR A 434 -28.71 -14.88 -2.16
N ASP A 435 -29.38 -15.22 -3.25
CA ASP A 435 -29.16 -16.50 -3.97
C ASP A 435 -27.91 -16.47 -4.84
N ALA A 436 -27.18 -15.34 -4.84
CA ALA A 436 -25.96 -15.21 -5.60
C ALA A 436 -24.97 -16.32 -5.16
N PRO A 437 -24.24 -16.91 -6.11
CA PRO A 437 -23.28 -17.96 -5.81
C PRO A 437 -22.31 -17.49 -4.72
N PRO A 438 -21.80 -18.42 -3.89
CA PRO A 438 -20.96 -18.09 -2.75
C PRO A 438 -19.83 -17.14 -3.15
N ALA A 439 -19.37 -16.32 -2.21
CA ALA A 439 -18.31 -15.33 -2.40
C ALA A 439 -17.02 -15.86 -3.08
N ALA A 440 -16.82 -17.18 -3.10
CA ALA A 440 -15.76 -17.89 -3.80
C ALA A 440 -15.95 -18.04 -5.33
N SER A 441 -17.12 -17.68 -5.88
CA SER A 441 -17.35 -17.71 -7.33
C SER A 441 -16.77 -16.47 -8.03
N ASP A 442 -16.38 -16.63 -9.29
CA ASP A 442 -15.93 -15.51 -10.13
C ASP A 442 -17.06 -14.56 -10.55
N ASP A 443 -18.32 -14.93 -10.27
CA ASP A 443 -19.53 -14.18 -10.59
C ASP A 443 -19.94 -13.17 -9.50
N PHE A 444 -19.01 -12.79 -8.62
CA PHE A 444 -19.22 -11.75 -7.60
C PHE A 444 -19.20 -10.32 -8.17
N MET A 445 -18.75 -10.16 -9.42
CA MET A 445 -18.55 -8.85 -10.05
C MET A 445 -19.79 -7.97 -10.07
N PRO A 446 -21.02 -8.48 -10.27
CA PRO A 446 -22.21 -7.65 -10.18
C PRO A 446 -22.49 -7.17 -8.74
N ILE A 447 -22.10 -7.92 -7.71
CA ILE A 447 -22.14 -7.44 -6.32
C ILE A 447 -21.06 -6.37 -6.11
N PHE A 448 -19.84 -6.64 -6.54
CA PHE A 448 -18.68 -5.83 -6.16
C PHE A 448 -18.44 -4.60 -7.04
N MET A 449 -18.78 -4.65 -8.33
CA MET A 449 -18.66 -3.56 -9.29
C MET A 449 -20.00 -3.13 -9.88
N GLY A 450 -21.12 -3.74 -9.44
CA GLY A 450 -22.43 -3.38 -9.96
C GLY A 450 -22.80 -1.93 -9.69
N PRO A 451 -23.70 -1.36 -10.51
CA PRO A 451 -24.17 0.02 -10.38
C PRO A 451 -25.12 0.17 -9.19
N HIS A 452 -24.63 -0.04 -7.98
CA HIS A 452 -25.40 0.22 -6.77
C HIS A 452 -25.52 1.72 -6.53
N HIS A 453 -26.69 2.17 -6.08
CA HIS A 453 -26.98 3.56 -5.77
C HIS A 453 -27.48 3.69 -4.34
N LEU A 454 -26.94 4.65 -3.60
CA LEU A 454 -27.40 4.98 -2.26
C LEU A 454 -27.84 6.44 -2.21
N GLU A 455 -29.09 6.68 -1.87
CA GLU A 455 -29.60 8.01 -1.57
C GLU A 455 -29.88 8.13 -0.07
N GLN A 456 -29.34 9.15 0.59
CA GLN A 456 -29.59 9.38 2.02
C GLN A 456 -29.48 10.87 2.33
N GLY A 457 -30.49 11.43 2.98
CA GLY A 457 -30.55 12.86 3.29
C GLY A 457 -30.66 13.77 2.06
N GLY A 458 -31.40 13.34 1.03
CA GLY A 458 -31.62 14.10 -0.21
C GLY A 458 -30.39 14.20 -1.12
N ARG A 459 -29.39 13.32 -0.93
CA ARG A 459 -28.17 13.27 -1.74
C ARG A 459 -27.88 11.84 -2.17
N VAL A 460 -27.45 11.69 -3.43
CA VAL A 460 -26.87 10.45 -3.96
C VAL A 460 -25.40 10.36 -3.56
N TRP A 461 -25.02 9.20 -3.04
CA TRP A 461 -23.68 8.88 -2.57
C TRP A 461 -22.96 8.02 -3.61
N ALA A 462 -21.66 8.27 -3.76
CA ALA A 462 -20.84 7.60 -4.77
C ALA A 462 -20.46 6.18 -4.33
N TYR A 463 -20.73 5.21 -5.20
CA TYR A 463 -20.20 3.86 -5.06
C TYR A 463 -18.66 3.89 -5.07
N ASN A 464 -18.02 3.09 -4.22
CA ASN A 464 -16.57 3.06 -3.96
C ASN A 464 -15.94 4.30 -3.28
N GLY A 465 -16.66 5.42 -3.17
CA GLY A 465 -16.20 6.60 -2.43
C GLY A 465 -16.88 6.81 -1.09
N ASP A 466 -18.16 6.45 -1.01
CA ASP A 466 -19.04 6.77 0.12
C ASP A 466 -19.62 5.55 0.80
N PHE A 467 -19.90 4.52 0.02
CA PHE A 467 -20.36 3.21 0.46
C PHE A 467 -19.85 2.16 -0.54
N LYS A 468 -19.88 0.90 -0.12
CA LYS A 468 -19.48 -0.21 -0.99
C LYS A 468 -20.17 -1.51 -0.60
N ALA A 469 -20.37 -2.36 -1.60
CA ALA A 469 -20.92 -3.69 -1.46
C ALA A 469 -19.79 -4.73 -1.53
N TRP A 470 -19.88 -5.74 -0.68
CA TRP A 470 -18.90 -6.82 -0.58
C TRP A 470 -19.64 -8.16 -0.62
N PRO A 471 -19.12 -9.17 -1.33
CA PRO A 471 -19.61 -10.52 -1.18
C PRO A 471 -19.28 -11.03 0.23
N VAL A 472 -20.23 -11.69 0.88
CA VAL A 472 -20.03 -12.39 2.15
C VAL A 472 -20.61 -13.81 2.03
N PRO A 473 -20.19 -14.77 2.87
CA PRO A 473 -20.79 -16.11 2.83
C PRO A 473 -22.32 -16.05 2.98
N GLY A 474 -23.06 -16.52 1.97
CA GLY A 474 -24.52 -16.52 1.95
C GLY A 474 -25.19 -15.19 1.53
N GLY A 475 -24.44 -14.22 1.00
CA GLY A 475 -25.04 -13.00 0.47
C GLY A 475 -24.06 -11.86 0.17
N MET A 476 -24.48 -10.65 0.49
CA MET A 476 -23.62 -9.46 0.43
C MET A 476 -23.77 -8.56 1.64
N ALA A 477 -22.72 -7.78 1.91
CA ALA A 477 -22.70 -6.75 2.92
C ALA A 477 -22.56 -5.38 2.27
N ILE A 478 -23.32 -4.39 2.73
CA ILE A 478 -23.25 -3.00 2.26
C ILE A 478 -22.89 -2.13 3.45
N ALA A 479 -21.74 -1.47 3.36
CA ALA A 479 -21.22 -0.62 4.43
C ALA A 479 -20.93 0.79 3.91
N SER A 480 -21.12 1.79 4.77
CA SER A 480 -20.63 3.13 4.50
C SER A 480 -19.10 3.17 4.67
N LEU A 481 -18.41 3.94 3.83
CA LEU A 481 -16.96 4.17 3.90
C LEU A 481 -16.61 5.45 4.65
N ARG A 482 -17.62 6.24 5.00
CA ARG A 482 -17.54 7.47 5.79
C ARG A 482 -18.87 7.72 6.51
N PRO A 483 -18.90 8.60 7.53
CA PRO A 483 -20.17 9.01 8.13
C PRO A 483 -21.14 9.62 7.10
N LEU A 484 -22.38 9.14 7.09
CA LEU A 484 -23.47 9.63 6.23
C LEU A 484 -24.48 10.43 7.07
N PRO A 485 -25.23 11.39 6.48
CA PRO A 485 -26.20 12.22 7.21
C PRO A 485 -27.32 11.37 7.82
N ARG A 486 -28.09 11.92 8.76
CA ARG A 486 -29.27 11.22 9.28
C ARG A 486 -30.38 11.15 8.23
N GLY A 487 -31.22 10.12 8.31
CA GLY A 487 -32.38 9.90 7.44
C GLY A 487 -32.44 8.48 6.92
N THR A 488 -33.54 8.15 6.25
CA THR A 488 -33.70 6.89 5.53
C THR A 488 -32.67 6.81 4.41
N ALA A 489 -31.99 5.66 4.30
CA ALA A 489 -31.19 5.31 3.14
C ALA A 489 -32.05 4.54 2.14
N HIS A 490 -32.18 5.06 0.93
CA HIS A 490 -32.76 4.36 -0.21
C HIS A 490 -31.63 3.74 -1.01
N LEU A 491 -31.50 2.43 -0.90
CA LEU A 491 -30.50 1.65 -1.58
C LEU A 491 -31.14 1.00 -2.82
N THR A 492 -30.58 1.28 -3.99
CA THR A 492 -30.91 0.58 -5.24
C THR A 492 -29.75 -0.32 -5.61
N LEU A 493 -30.03 -1.59 -5.79
CA LEU A 493 -29.05 -2.61 -6.12
C LEU A 493 -28.90 -2.76 -7.63
N ALA A 494 -27.74 -3.27 -8.04
CA ALA A 494 -27.52 -3.74 -9.39
C ALA A 494 -28.63 -4.75 -9.80
N PRO A 495 -29.07 -4.75 -11.08
CA PRO A 495 -30.09 -5.68 -11.57
C PRO A 495 -29.76 -7.16 -11.32
N GLU A 496 -28.48 -7.52 -11.34
CA GLU A 496 -28.00 -8.88 -11.12
C GLU A 496 -28.01 -9.27 -9.63
N ALA A 497 -28.15 -8.30 -8.73
CA ALA A 497 -28.20 -8.49 -7.28
C ALA A 497 -29.64 -8.43 -6.74
N ALA A 498 -30.60 -8.98 -7.49
CA ALA A 498 -32.00 -9.06 -7.09
C ALA A 498 -32.16 -9.76 -5.72
N ILE A 499 -33.07 -9.26 -4.90
CA ILE A 499 -33.41 -9.82 -3.60
C ILE A 499 -34.86 -10.31 -3.65
N ALA A 500 -35.09 -11.55 -3.21
CA ALA A 500 -36.45 -12.03 -2.99
C ALA A 500 -37.09 -11.33 -1.76
N PRO A 501 -38.40 -11.01 -1.78
CA PRO A 501 -39.03 -10.21 -0.72
C PRO A 501 -38.96 -10.84 0.69
N ASP A 502 -38.78 -12.17 0.76
CA ASP A 502 -38.68 -12.97 1.97
C ASP A 502 -37.26 -13.10 2.52
N ARG A 503 -36.27 -12.45 1.89
CA ARG A 503 -34.88 -12.55 2.33
C ARG A 503 -34.61 -11.71 3.56
N CYS A 504 -33.79 -12.31 4.41
CA CYS A 504 -33.28 -11.72 5.63
C CYS A 504 -32.41 -10.48 5.36
N LEU A 505 -32.79 -9.36 5.96
CA LEU A 505 -32.00 -8.13 6.04
C LEU A 505 -31.57 -7.90 7.49
N VAL A 506 -30.26 -7.84 7.76
CA VAL A 506 -29.75 -7.63 9.12
C VAL A 506 -28.80 -6.46 9.15
N LEU A 507 -29.12 -5.45 9.96
CA LEU A 507 -28.16 -4.42 10.31
C LEU A 507 -27.23 -4.92 11.41
N VAL A 508 -25.93 -4.84 11.14
CA VAL A 508 -24.90 -5.21 12.09
C VAL A 508 -24.03 -4.02 12.46
N ARG A 509 -23.42 -4.11 13.63
CA ARG A 509 -22.37 -3.23 14.11
C ARG A 509 -21.07 -3.99 14.24
N MET A 510 -20.03 -3.45 13.64
CA MET A 510 -18.66 -3.90 13.71
C MET A 510 -17.95 -3.14 14.84
N ARG A 511 -17.39 -3.84 15.81
CA ARG A 511 -16.62 -3.23 16.91
C ARG A 511 -15.22 -3.82 16.92
N VAL A 512 -14.24 -2.96 17.12
CA VAL A 512 -12.88 -3.40 17.43
C VAL A 512 -12.82 -3.71 18.93
N VAL A 513 -12.53 -4.96 19.27
CA VAL A 513 -12.45 -5.41 20.65
C VAL A 513 -11.10 -6.06 20.92
N PHE A 514 -10.69 -6.04 22.19
CA PHE A 514 -9.47 -6.66 22.66
C PHE A 514 -9.81 -7.92 23.44
N GLY A 515 -9.16 -9.04 23.11
CA GLY A 515 -9.35 -10.29 23.83
C GLY A 515 -9.22 -11.53 22.94
N PRO A 516 -9.53 -12.71 23.49
CA PRO A 516 -9.62 -13.93 22.68
C PRO A 516 -10.77 -13.82 21.70
N GLN A 517 -10.54 -14.22 20.45
CA GLN A 517 -11.56 -14.25 19.41
C GLN A 517 -12.69 -15.21 19.81
N ALA A 518 -13.92 -14.68 19.92
CA ALA A 518 -15.10 -15.50 20.10
C ALA A 518 -15.30 -16.43 18.90
N ARG A 519 -15.91 -17.61 19.12
CA ARG A 519 -16.24 -18.53 18.02
C ARG A 519 -17.11 -17.81 16.98
N GLU A 520 -16.82 -18.07 15.72
CA GLU A 520 -17.53 -17.49 14.57
C GLU A 520 -19.03 -17.76 14.67
N GLN A 521 -19.83 -16.71 14.49
CA GLN A 521 -21.28 -16.83 14.29
C GLN A 521 -21.53 -16.76 12.79
N PRO A 522 -21.96 -17.86 12.13
CA PRO A 522 -22.25 -17.83 10.71
C PRO A 522 -23.42 -16.89 10.42
N LEU A 523 -23.42 -16.23 9.26
CA LEU A 523 -24.47 -15.29 8.84
C LEU A 523 -25.87 -15.89 8.93
N SER A 524 -26.01 -17.19 8.62
CA SER A 524 -27.25 -17.94 8.77
C SER A 524 -27.78 -17.92 10.21
N SER A 525 -26.90 -17.95 11.22
CA SER A 525 -27.31 -17.87 12.63
C SER A 525 -27.86 -16.49 12.99
N LEU A 526 -27.40 -15.42 12.33
CA LEU A 526 -27.92 -14.06 12.54
C LEU A 526 -29.33 -13.91 11.97
N CYS A 527 -29.63 -14.62 10.88
CA CYS A 527 -30.94 -14.58 10.23
C CYS A 527 -32.03 -15.39 10.94
N HIS A 528 -31.68 -16.49 11.61
CA HIS A 528 -32.66 -17.29 12.36
C HIS A 528 -32.99 -16.73 13.75
N ALA A 529 -32.29 -15.70 14.21
CA ALA A 529 -32.46 -15.11 15.53
C ALA A 529 -33.54 -13.99 15.60
N THR A 530 -34.23 -13.70 14.49
CA THR A 530 -35.32 -12.72 14.45
C THR A 530 -36.67 -13.45 14.39
N PRO A 531 -37.51 -13.37 15.44
CA PRO A 531 -38.85 -13.99 15.45
C PRO A 531 -39.86 -13.29 14.56
#